data_AF-A0A656PMT2-F1
#
_entry.id   AF-A0A656PMT2-F1
#
_cell.length_a   1.000
_cell.length_b   1.000
_cell.length_c   1.000
_cell.angle_alpha   90.00
_cell.angle_beta   90.00
_cell.angle_gamma   90.00
#
_symmetry.space_group_name_H-M   'P 1'
#
loop_
_entity.id
_entity.type
_entity.pdbx_description
1 polymer ?
#
loop_
_entity_poly.entity_id
_entity_poly.type
_entity_poly.pdbx_seq_one_letter_code
_entity_poly.pdbx_strand_id
1 'polypeptide(L)'
;MKNKFTKFIKIAVVAAMFLAAVFMRIEFFGGFGKDIYAYEKSVEDILTGVNPYKWTVESYSNPDDPGNHGYAYLPLLLYLNSFFYIISKLSGVSFYVLSKIPILLADVGVGILLVKYLYRKNYAALLGALLFWFWNPYFYMKNNYVYTDPLPVFLSLLALYYLDKDDVLAGVFLALAVAAKPYSIVLLPLFLLRSQKPIKIIISSALIGFALSIPFLGSWDDFMTYLNGAVFVHEERFVQGRPFLWFISYYGKVELVRIIPVKFYVYASILSAWLFTSIAHFFFKIKEKYLLAAVCLALFYFFTPVLNRTYMLWIMPVYAITMYGVLGRKLLLYYLSLLSYWVFYYVYIYYWKEGFHIWRPL
;
A
#
# COMPACT_ATOMS: atom_id res chain seq x y z
N MET A 1 3.04 2.63 43.71
CA MET A 1 2.44 1.40 43.14
C MET A 1 1.38 1.66 42.05
N LYS A 2 0.42 2.59 42.22
CA LYS A 2 -0.65 2.88 41.24
C LYS A 2 -0.17 3.09 39.78
N ASN A 3 0.92 3.83 39.57
CA ASN A 3 1.45 4.09 38.22
C ASN A 3 1.99 2.83 37.51
N LYS A 4 2.60 1.89 38.26
CA LYS A 4 3.09 0.62 37.70
C LYS A 4 1.92 -0.26 37.24
N PHE A 5 0.85 -0.32 38.04
CA PHE A 5 -0.36 -1.08 37.72
C PHE A 5 -1.08 -0.52 36.49
N THR A 6 -1.27 0.81 36.40
CA THR A 6 -1.86 1.44 35.20
C THR A 6 -1.03 1.18 33.95
N LYS A 7 0.30 1.25 34.04
CA LYS A 7 1.19 0.92 32.91
C LYS A 7 1.03 -0.54 32.48
N PHE A 8 0.95 -1.46 33.42
CA PHE A 8 0.73 -2.89 33.13
C PHE A 8 -0.60 -3.12 32.40
N ILE A 9 -1.70 -2.54 32.89
CA ILE A 9 -3.01 -2.61 32.22
C ILE A 9 -2.93 -2.08 30.79
N LYS A 10 -2.30 -0.91 30.59
CA LYS A 10 -2.18 -0.32 29.26
C LYS A 10 -1.44 -1.22 28.27
N ILE A 11 -0.37 -1.86 28.73
CA ILE A 11 0.40 -2.83 27.93
C ILE A 11 -0.43 -4.07 27.65
N ALA A 12 -1.11 -4.61 28.67
CA ALA A 12 -1.95 -5.81 28.54
C ALA A 12 -3.07 -5.60 27.52
N VAL A 13 -3.75 -4.45 27.54
CA VAL A 13 -4.81 -4.12 26.55
C VAL A 13 -4.23 -4.03 25.14
N VAL A 14 -3.09 -3.35 24.95
CA VAL A 14 -2.44 -3.30 23.63
C VAL A 14 -2.06 -4.70 23.17
N ALA A 15 -1.41 -5.49 24.02
CA ALA A 15 -1.05 -6.88 23.70
C ALA A 15 -2.27 -7.72 23.33
N ALA A 16 -3.38 -7.60 24.05
CA ALA A 16 -4.63 -8.29 23.75
C ALA A 16 -5.20 -7.88 22.38
N MET A 17 -5.14 -6.60 22.00
CA MET A 17 -5.56 -6.15 20.66
C MET A 17 -4.71 -6.76 19.55
N PHE A 18 -3.39 -6.83 19.73
CA PHE A 18 -2.50 -7.47 18.78
C PHE A 18 -2.76 -8.97 18.66
N LEU A 19 -2.91 -9.67 19.80
CA LEU A 19 -3.24 -11.09 19.82
C LEU A 19 -4.57 -11.34 19.09
N ALA A 20 -5.62 -10.61 19.43
CA ALA A 20 -6.91 -10.72 18.77
C ALA A 20 -6.79 -10.47 17.26
N ALA A 21 -6.09 -9.41 16.85
CA ALA A 21 -5.87 -9.11 15.44
C ALA A 21 -5.17 -10.27 14.72
N VAL A 22 -4.09 -10.80 15.29
CA VAL A 22 -3.32 -11.93 14.74
C VAL A 22 -4.18 -13.20 14.65
N PHE A 23 -4.88 -13.57 15.72
CA PHE A 23 -5.73 -14.75 15.75
C PHE A 23 -6.79 -14.69 14.64
N MET A 24 -7.48 -13.57 14.49
CA MET A 24 -8.47 -13.40 13.43
C MET A 24 -7.87 -13.49 12.02
N ARG A 25 -6.58 -13.18 11.83
CA ARG A 25 -5.92 -13.25 10.50
C ARG A 25 -5.44 -14.64 10.16
N ILE A 26 -5.00 -15.40 11.17
CA ILE A 26 -4.57 -16.79 11.02
C ILE A 26 -5.71 -17.66 10.48
N GLU A 27 -6.97 -17.38 10.83
CA GLU A 27 -8.14 -18.09 10.28
C GLU A 27 -8.20 -18.05 8.73
N PHE A 28 -7.64 -17.00 8.12
CA PHE A 28 -7.61 -16.86 6.66
C PHE A 28 -6.36 -17.47 6.01
N PHE A 29 -5.46 -18.10 6.77
CA PHE A 29 -4.25 -18.70 6.20
C PHE A 29 -4.58 -19.89 5.29
N GLY A 30 -5.67 -20.61 5.55
CA GLY A 30 -6.14 -21.73 4.73
C GLY A 30 -6.78 -21.37 3.38
N GLY A 31 -7.23 -20.12 3.19
CA GLY A 31 -7.87 -19.70 1.93
C GLY A 31 -6.86 -19.45 0.81
N PHE A 32 -7.23 -19.68 -0.46
CA PHE A 32 -6.40 -19.31 -1.62
C PHE A 32 -7.08 -18.23 -2.47
N GLY A 33 -6.32 -17.20 -2.83
CA GLY A 33 -6.72 -16.17 -3.79
C GLY A 33 -6.42 -16.60 -5.22
N LYS A 34 -7.10 -16.01 -6.22
CA LYS A 34 -6.87 -16.30 -7.65
C LYS A 34 -5.43 -16.04 -8.08
N ASP A 35 -4.81 -15.01 -7.51
CA ASP A 35 -3.47 -14.55 -7.90
C ASP A 35 -2.34 -15.51 -7.44
N ILE A 36 -2.62 -16.47 -6.54
CA ILE A 36 -1.58 -17.35 -5.97
C ILE A 36 -0.86 -18.16 -7.03
N TYR A 37 -1.57 -18.60 -8.07
CA TYR A 37 -1.00 -19.37 -9.17
C TYR A 37 -0.01 -18.55 -9.99
N ALA A 38 -0.32 -17.25 -10.23
CA ALA A 38 0.61 -16.36 -10.90
C ALA A 38 1.89 -16.14 -10.06
N TYR A 39 1.75 -16.00 -8.73
CA TYR A 39 2.89 -15.89 -7.83
C TYR A 39 3.73 -17.18 -7.79
N GLU A 40 3.10 -18.35 -7.67
CA GLU A 40 3.80 -19.63 -7.65
C GLU A 40 4.54 -19.89 -8.98
N LYS A 41 3.86 -19.67 -10.12
CA LYS A 41 4.47 -19.85 -11.44
C LYS A 41 5.65 -18.90 -11.67
N SER A 42 5.50 -17.63 -11.33
CA SER A 42 6.61 -16.66 -11.45
C SER A 42 7.81 -17.00 -10.58
N VAL A 43 7.58 -17.60 -9.41
CA VAL A 43 8.65 -18.12 -8.55
C VAL A 43 9.34 -19.33 -9.19
N GLU A 44 8.58 -20.27 -9.75
CA GLU A 44 9.16 -21.43 -10.44
C GLU A 44 10.01 -21.00 -11.63
N ASP A 45 9.53 -20.03 -12.40
CA ASP A 45 10.25 -19.49 -13.55
C ASP A 45 11.57 -18.82 -13.12
N ILE A 46 11.54 -17.92 -12.13
CA ILE A 46 12.78 -17.24 -11.69
C ILE A 46 13.80 -18.23 -11.10
N LEU A 47 13.35 -19.28 -10.41
CA LEU A 47 14.23 -20.31 -9.85
C LEU A 47 14.81 -21.24 -10.91
N THR A 48 14.17 -21.34 -12.08
CA THR A 48 14.65 -22.12 -13.23
C THR A 48 15.40 -21.28 -14.27
N GLY A 49 15.70 -20.01 -13.94
CA GLY A 49 16.42 -19.09 -14.83
C GLY A 49 15.56 -18.50 -15.96
N VAL A 50 14.24 -18.63 -15.87
CA VAL A 50 13.28 -18.06 -16.82
C VAL A 50 12.79 -16.70 -16.30
N ASN A 51 12.83 -15.68 -17.15
CA ASN A 51 12.25 -14.38 -16.84
C ASN A 51 10.71 -14.48 -16.71
N PRO A 52 10.12 -14.33 -15.51
CA PRO A 52 8.69 -14.52 -15.30
C PRO A 52 7.84 -13.42 -15.95
N TYR A 53 8.42 -12.26 -16.24
CA TYR A 53 7.70 -11.13 -16.83
C TYR A 53 7.31 -11.35 -18.29
N LYS A 54 7.88 -12.35 -18.97
CA LYS A 54 7.46 -12.72 -20.33
C LYS A 54 5.97 -13.06 -20.39
N TRP A 55 5.48 -13.80 -19.40
CA TRP A 55 4.07 -14.18 -19.27
C TRP A 55 3.20 -12.99 -18.92
N THR A 56 3.74 -12.07 -18.13
CA THR A 56 3.08 -10.80 -17.85
C THR A 56 2.83 -10.06 -19.16
N VAL A 57 3.88 -9.74 -19.91
CA VAL A 57 3.75 -9.03 -21.19
C VAL A 57 2.77 -9.74 -22.14
N GLU A 58 2.89 -11.05 -22.31
CA GLU A 58 1.98 -11.86 -23.13
C GLU A 58 0.52 -11.75 -22.66
N SER A 59 0.27 -11.97 -21.37
CA SER A 59 -1.09 -11.96 -20.80
C SER A 59 -1.79 -10.59 -20.88
N TYR A 60 -1.05 -9.49 -20.84
CA TYR A 60 -1.65 -8.14 -21.01
C TYR A 60 -1.86 -7.75 -22.46
N SER A 61 -1.16 -8.39 -23.40
CA SER A 61 -1.36 -8.18 -24.84
C SER A 61 -2.58 -8.93 -25.39
N ASN A 62 -3.15 -9.86 -24.62
CA ASN A 62 -4.32 -10.64 -25.02
C ASN A 62 -5.64 -9.98 -24.54
N PRO A 63 -6.42 -9.35 -25.43
CA PRO A 63 -7.67 -8.70 -25.06
C PRO A 63 -8.78 -9.71 -24.69
N ASP A 64 -8.65 -10.98 -25.06
CA ASP A 64 -9.69 -11.99 -24.89
C ASP A 64 -9.69 -12.66 -23.50
N ASP A 65 -8.62 -12.49 -22.71
CA ASP A 65 -8.53 -12.99 -21.32
C ASP A 65 -7.98 -11.91 -20.33
N PRO A 66 -8.79 -10.88 -20.01
CA PRO A 66 -8.38 -9.81 -19.10
C PRO A 66 -8.35 -10.24 -17.62
N GLY A 67 -8.59 -11.52 -17.31
CA GLY A 67 -8.70 -12.03 -15.94
C GLY A 67 -7.49 -12.82 -15.46
N ASN A 68 -6.68 -13.34 -16.38
CA ASN A 68 -5.54 -14.20 -16.09
C ASN A 68 -4.24 -13.47 -16.43
N HIS A 69 -3.61 -12.86 -15.44
CA HIS A 69 -2.42 -12.05 -15.65
C HIS A 69 -1.20 -12.61 -14.91
N GLY A 70 -0.04 -12.46 -15.54
CA GLY A 70 1.26 -12.73 -14.92
C GLY A 70 1.61 -11.77 -13.77
N TYR A 71 2.76 -12.01 -13.15
CA TYR A 71 3.30 -11.18 -12.08
C TYR A 71 3.67 -9.77 -12.61
N ALA A 72 2.85 -8.77 -12.25
CA ALA A 72 2.96 -7.38 -12.72
C ALA A 72 3.42 -6.42 -11.61
N TYR A 73 4.45 -6.80 -10.86
CA TYR A 73 5.01 -5.97 -9.79
C TYR A 73 6.53 -5.93 -9.90
N LEU A 74 7.19 -5.00 -9.23
CA LEU A 74 8.64 -5.03 -9.10
C LEU A 74 9.10 -6.23 -8.24
N PRO A 75 10.38 -6.64 -8.28
CA PRO A 75 10.79 -8.00 -7.87
C PRO A 75 10.76 -8.31 -6.36
N LEU A 76 10.40 -7.37 -5.48
CA LEU A 76 10.49 -7.60 -4.03
C LEU A 76 9.59 -8.74 -3.55
N LEU A 77 8.31 -8.75 -3.98
CA LEU A 77 7.39 -9.82 -3.61
C LEU A 77 7.80 -11.15 -4.27
N LEU A 78 8.32 -11.11 -5.49
CA LEU A 78 8.88 -12.28 -6.17
C LEU A 78 9.97 -12.94 -5.31
N TYR A 79 10.96 -12.18 -4.83
CA TYR A 79 12.04 -12.75 -4.02
C TYR A 79 11.60 -13.25 -2.64
N LEU A 80 10.70 -12.50 -1.97
CA LEU A 80 10.11 -12.99 -0.72
C LEU A 80 9.38 -14.31 -0.95
N ASN A 81 8.59 -14.40 -2.02
CA ASN A 81 7.89 -15.61 -2.38
C ASN A 81 8.83 -16.74 -2.79
N SER A 82 9.93 -16.47 -3.51
CA SER A 82 10.94 -17.48 -3.83
C SER A 82 11.54 -18.11 -2.57
N PHE A 83 11.87 -17.29 -1.56
CA PHE A 83 12.36 -17.79 -0.28
C PHE A 83 11.34 -18.71 0.41
N PHE A 84 10.08 -18.29 0.50
CA PHE A 84 9.03 -19.11 1.13
C PHE A 84 8.64 -20.34 0.30
N TYR A 85 8.77 -20.29 -1.03
CA TYR A 85 8.58 -21.44 -1.90
C TYR A 85 9.65 -22.49 -1.67
N ILE A 86 10.93 -22.09 -1.55
CA ILE A 86 12.01 -23.03 -1.20
C ILE A 86 11.72 -23.70 0.15
N ILE A 87 11.34 -22.92 1.17
CA ILE A 87 10.96 -23.48 2.48
C ILE A 87 9.76 -24.43 2.35
N SER A 88 8.78 -24.12 1.49
CA SER A 88 7.62 -24.98 1.27
C SER A 88 8.03 -26.36 0.76
N LYS A 89 8.98 -26.43 -0.18
CA LYS A 89 9.49 -27.69 -0.72
C LYS A 89 10.31 -28.48 0.31
N LEU A 90 11.05 -27.78 1.18
CA LEU A 90 11.86 -28.42 2.22
C LEU A 90 11.04 -28.92 3.43
N SER A 91 9.98 -28.21 3.80
CA SER A 91 9.20 -28.49 5.01
C SER A 91 7.88 -29.25 4.78
N GLY A 92 7.38 -29.27 3.54
CA GLY A 92 6.06 -29.78 3.21
C GLY A 92 4.91 -28.85 3.61
N VAL A 93 5.19 -27.71 4.27
CA VAL A 93 4.19 -26.69 4.56
C VAL A 93 3.86 -25.95 3.27
N SER A 94 2.57 -25.76 2.98
CA SER A 94 2.18 -25.18 1.70
C SER A 94 2.67 -23.74 1.50
N PHE A 95 3.13 -23.44 0.28
CA PHE A 95 3.60 -22.11 -0.15
C PHE A 95 2.56 -21.00 0.11
N TYR A 96 1.27 -21.27 -0.09
CA TYR A 96 0.22 -20.27 0.14
C TYR A 96 0.08 -19.87 1.63
N VAL A 97 0.44 -20.76 2.56
CA VAL A 97 0.46 -20.46 4.00
C VAL A 97 1.69 -19.61 4.32
N LEU A 98 2.86 -20.07 3.85
CA LEU A 98 4.15 -19.43 4.13
C LEU A 98 4.24 -18.01 3.56
N SER A 99 3.74 -17.79 2.35
CA SER A 99 3.71 -16.47 1.69
C SER A 99 2.88 -15.42 2.44
N LYS A 100 1.96 -15.80 3.33
CA LYS A 100 1.18 -14.88 4.16
C LYS A 100 1.89 -14.42 5.43
N ILE A 101 2.90 -15.16 5.88
CA ILE A 101 3.69 -14.81 7.08
C ILE A 101 4.32 -13.42 6.98
N PRO A 102 5.08 -13.06 5.93
CA PRO A 102 5.70 -11.73 5.85
C PRO A 102 4.65 -10.60 5.84
N ILE A 103 3.46 -10.90 5.31
CA ILE A 103 2.35 -9.95 5.23
C ILE A 103 1.69 -9.75 6.59
N LEU A 104 1.50 -10.83 7.37
CA LEU A 104 1.05 -10.75 8.77
C LEU A 104 2.05 -9.99 9.64
N LEU A 105 3.35 -10.24 9.46
CA LEU A 105 4.40 -9.52 10.17
C LEU A 105 4.40 -8.03 9.82
N ALA A 106 4.18 -7.67 8.56
CA ALA A 106 4.05 -6.28 8.15
C ALA A 106 2.80 -5.60 8.74
N ASP A 107 1.65 -6.28 8.77
CA ASP A 107 0.41 -5.77 9.37
C ASP A 107 0.56 -5.50 10.87
N VAL A 108 1.17 -6.43 11.60
CA VAL A 108 1.58 -6.25 13.00
C VAL A 108 2.62 -5.11 13.11
N GLY A 109 3.57 -5.04 12.19
CA GLY A 109 4.59 -4.01 12.11
C GLY A 109 4.01 -2.60 12.01
N VAL A 110 2.96 -2.39 11.23
CA VAL A 110 2.22 -1.11 11.16
C VAL A 110 1.65 -0.76 12.54
N GLY A 111 1.01 -1.72 13.21
CA GLY A 111 0.52 -1.55 14.57
C GLY A 111 1.64 -1.15 15.55
N ILE A 112 2.80 -1.79 15.48
CA ILE A 112 3.96 -1.47 16.33
C ILE A 112 4.43 -0.02 16.09
N LEU A 113 4.45 0.44 14.85
CA LEU A 113 4.80 1.82 14.52
C LEU A 113 3.78 2.83 15.06
N LEU A 114 2.48 2.49 15.04
CA LEU A 114 1.44 3.29 15.68
C LEU A 114 1.62 3.35 17.21
N VAL A 115 1.91 2.22 17.86
CA VAL A 115 2.27 2.18 19.30
C VAL A 115 3.47 3.08 19.57
N LYS A 116 4.54 2.95 18.78
CA LYS A 116 5.75 3.75 18.92
C LYS A 116 5.46 5.25 18.81
N TYR A 117 4.55 5.65 17.91
CA TYR A 117 4.21 7.05 17.69
C TYR A 117 3.26 7.61 18.77
N LEU A 118 2.20 6.88 19.14
CA LEU A 118 1.08 7.38 19.95
C LEU A 118 1.14 7.00 21.43
N TYR A 119 1.77 5.88 21.81
CA TYR A 119 1.69 5.35 23.19
C TYR A 119 2.13 6.36 24.26
N ARG A 120 3.21 7.11 23.98
CA ARG A 120 3.72 8.15 24.89
C ARG A 120 3.01 9.50 24.73
N LYS A 121 2.29 9.71 23.63
CA LYS A 121 1.62 10.99 23.33
C LYS A 121 0.19 10.99 23.87
N ASN A 122 -0.60 9.99 23.51
CA ASN A 122 -1.98 9.86 23.92
C ASN A 122 -2.44 8.39 23.77
N TYR A 123 -2.66 7.73 24.90
CA TYR A 123 -3.04 6.31 24.92
C TYR A 123 -4.43 6.08 24.32
N ALA A 124 -5.38 7.00 24.48
CA ALA A 124 -6.71 6.85 23.91
C ALA A 124 -6.66 6.94 22.37
N ALA A 125 -5.95 7.93 21.83
CA ALA A 125 -5.72 8.03 20.39
C ALA A 125 -5.01 6.79 19.82
N LEU A 126 -4.07 6.19 20.56
CA LEU A 126 -3.46 4.91 20.19
C LEU A 126 -4.51 3.81 20.01
N LEU A 127 -5.43 3.64 20.97
CA LEU A 127 -6.48 2.62 20.85
C LEU A 127 -7.34 2.86 19.60
N GLY A 128 -7.72 4.10 19.32
CA GLY A 128 -8.44 4.45 18.09
C GLY A 128 -7.67 4.10 16.82
N ALA A 129 -6.38 4.43 16.76
CA ALA A 129 -5.53 4.13 15.61
C ALA A 129 -5.36 2.61 15.40
N LEU A 130 -5.19 1.83 16.48
CA LEU A 130 -5.07 0.38 16.41
C LEU A 130 -6.39 -0.28 15.98
N LEU A 131 -7.53 0.18 16.51
CA LEU A 131 -8.85 -0.28 16.07
C LEU A 131 -9.07 0.01 14.59
N PHE A 132 -8.76 1.24 14.17
CA PHE A 132 -8.87 1.68 12.79
C PHE A 132 -8.05 0.82 11.83
N TRP A 133 -6.81 0.48 12.19
CA TRP A 133 -5.94 -0.36 11.36
C TRP A 133 -6.34 -1.84 11.38
N PHE A 134 -6.43 -2.45 12.56
CA PHE A 134 -6.62 -3.90 12.67
C PHE A 134 -8.05 -4.36 12.32
N TRP A 135 -9.06 -3.53 12.53
CA TRP A 135 -10.44 -3.82 12.14
C TRP A 135 -10.87 -2.94 10.96
N ASN A 136 -9.99 -2.77 9.98
CA ASN A 136 -10.32 -2.03 8.77
C ASN A 136 -11.52 -2.65 8.00
N PRO A 137 -12.26 -1.85 7.22
CA PRO A 137 -13.46 -2.32 6.52
C PRO A 137 -13.22 -3.47 5.55
N TYR A 138 -12.04 -3.52 4.92
CA TYR A 138 -11.72 -4.58 3.98
C TYR A 138 -11.69 -5.95 4.63
N PHE A 139 -10.98 -6.05 5.75
CA PHE A 139 -10.88 -7.25 6.54
C PHE A 139 -12.27 -7.75 6.95
N TYR A 140 -13.12 -6.84 7.45
CA TYR A 140 -14.48 -7.15 7.88
C TYR A 140 -15.42 -7.57 6.73
N MET A 141 -15.40 -6.85 5.60
CA MET A 141 -16.36 -7.06 4.51
C MET A 141 -16.04 -8.22 3.60
N LYS A 142 -14.75 -8.50 3.38
CA LYS A 142 -14.34 -9.55 2.45
C LYS A 142 -14.10 -10.88 3.12
N ASN A 143 -14.10 -10.94 4.47
CA ASN A 143 -13.69 -12.12 5.23
C ASN A 143 -12.45 -12.74 4.58
N ASN A 144 -11.46 -11.88 4.29
CA ASN A 144 -10.23 -12.27 3.62
C ASN A 144 -9.11 -11.38 4.13
N TYR A 145 -7.93 -11.97 4.21
CA TYR A 145 -6.72 -11.26 4.55
C TYR A 145 -6.17 -10.54 3.32
N VAL A 146 -5.75 -9.29 3.51
CA VAL A 146 -5.26 -8.45 2.43
C VAL A 146 -3.93 -9.01 1.96
N TYR A 147 -3.93 -9.68 0.80
CA TYR A 147 -2.87 -10.62 0.43
C TYR A 147 -1.46 -10.03 0.44
N THR A 148 -1.25 -8.79 -0.02
CA THR A 148 0.09 -8.20 -0.08
C THR A 148 0.17 -6.75 0.39
N ASP A 149 -0.94 -6.01 0.48
CA ASP A 149 -0.93 -4.57 0.76
C ASP A 149 -0.37 -4.14 2.13
N PRO A 150 -0.46 -4.91 3.24
CA PRO A 150 0.19 -4.52 4.48
C PRO A 150 1.71 -4.32 4.37
N LEU A 151 2.38 -5.06 3.48
CA LEU A 151 3.82 -4.97 3.27
C LEU A 151 4.28 -3.60 2.77
N PRO A 152 3.82 -3.08 1.62
CA PRO A 152 4.21 -1.75 1.16
C PRO A 152 3.78 -0.68 2.15
N VAL A 153 2.64 -0.81 2.85
CA VAL A 153 2.20 0.16 3.88
C VAL A 153 3.18 0.23 5.04
N PHE A 154 3.61 -0.92 5.55
CA PHE A 154 4.63 -1.00 6.58
C PHE A 154 5.94 -0.35 6.13
N LEU A 155 6.40 -0.67 4.92
CA LEU A 155 7.63 -0.11 4.34
C LEU A 155 7.52 1.41 4.13
N SER A 156 6.40 1.92 3.62
CA SER A 156 6.15 3.38 3.50
C SER A 156 6.18 4.06 4.86
N LEU A 157 5.60 3.44 5.90
CA LEU A 157 5.55 4.00 7.24
C LEU A 157 6.93 3.97 7.92
N LEU A 158 7.73 2.92 7.69
CA LEU A 158 9.14 2.88 8.09
C LEU A 158 9.95 3.97 7.39
N ALA A 159 9.77 4.14 6.08
CA ALA A 159 10.42 5.19 5.31
C ALA A 159 10.11 6.58 5.91
N LEU A 160 8.84 6.87 6.21
CA LEU A 160 8.43 8.11 6.89
C LEU A 160 8.98 8.23 8.32
N TYR A 161 9.07 7.11 9.06
CA TYR A 161 9.62 7.08 10.41
C TYR A 161 11.11 7.46 10.43
N TYR A 162 11.87 7.02 9.42
CA TYR A 162 13.30 7.30 9.24
C TYR A 162 13.58 8.61 8.50
N LEU A 163 12.62 9.15 7.75
CA LEU A 163 12.68 10.52 7.23
C LEU A 163 12.96 11.48 8.42
N ASP A 164 13.91 12.39 8.27
CA ASP A 164 14.51 13.24 9.34
C ASP A 164 15.48 12.55 10.34
N LYS A 165 15.65 11.22 10.31
CA LYS A 165 16.56 10.47 11.22
C LYS A 165 17.76 9.87 10.51
N ASP A 166 17.49 9.20 9.40
CA ASP A 166 18.49 8.51 8.59
C ASP A 166 18.02 8.48 7.14
N ASP A 167 18.62 9.33 6.31
CA ASP A 167 18.29 9.46 4.90
C ASP A 167 18.59 8.18 4.10
N VAL A 168 19.56 7.37 4.52
CA VAL A 168 19.87 6.10 3.84
C VAL A 168 18.76 5.10 4.12
N LEU A 169 18.38 4.91 5.38
CA LEU A 169 17.29 4.01 5.73
C LEU A 169 15.95 4.48 5.16
N ALA A 170 15.70 5.79 5.15
CA ALA A 170 14.52 6.36 4.50
C ALA A 170 14.44 6.01 3.02
N GLY A 171 15.56 6.14 2.27
CA GLY A 171 15.64 5.75 0.87
C GLY A 171 15.51 4.24 0.64
N VAL A 172 16.19 3.42 1.46
CA VAL A 172 16.06 1.95 1.39
C VAL A 172 14.61 1.51 1.57
N PHE A 173 13.92 1.98 2.62
CA PHE A 173 12.53 1.58 2.86
C PHE A 173 11.56 2.16 1.82
N LEU A 174 11.83 3.37 1.30
CA LEU A 174 11.02 3.92 0.21
C LEU A 174 11.15 3.07 -1.06
N ALA A 175 12.37 2.70 -1.46
CA ALA A 175 12.61 1.85 -2.62
C ALA A 175 12.00 0.46 -2.45
N LEU A 176 12.12 -0.15 -1.27
CA LEU A 176 11.43 -1.42 -0.98
C LEU A 176 9.91 -1.26 -1.02
N ALA A 177 9.35 -0.15 -0.51
CA ALA A 177 7.91 0.10 -0.58
C ALA A 177 7.42 0.21 -2.03
N VAL A 178 8.15 0.95 -2.88
CA VAL A 178 7.89 1.06 -4.32
C VAL A 178 8.02 -0.31 -4.99
N ALA A 179 9.04 -1.09 -4.62
CA ALA A 179 9.27 -2.43 -5.17
C ALA A 179 8.20 -3.45 -4.77
N ALA A 180 7.63 -3.33 -3.56
CA ALA A 180 6.47 -4.11 -3.16
C ALA A 180 5.20 -3.66 -3.90
N LYS A 181 4.99 -2.34 -3.98
CA LYS A 181 3.87 -1.74 -4.71
C LYS A 181 4.17 -0.29 -5.13
N PRO A 182 4.11 0.05 -6.43
CA PRO A 182 4.63 1.33 -6.94
C PRO A 182 3.98 2.60 -6.38
N TYR A 183 2.80 2.53 -5.75
CA TYR A 183 2.08 3.73 -5.27
C TYR A 183 2.93 4.61 -4.34
N SER A 184 3.89 4.04 -3.61
CA SER A 184 4.74 4.79 -2.68
C SER A 184 5.59 5.86 -3.38
N ILE A 185 5.75 5.78 -4.71
CA ILE A 185 6.48 6.76 -5.51
C ILE A 185 5.85 8.16 -5.45
N VAL A 186 4.54 8.27 -5.15
CA VAL A 186 3.87 9.57 -4.97
C VAL A 186 4.46 10.37 -3.81
N LEU A 187 5.16 9.71 -2.89
CA LEU A 187 5.84 10.34 -1.76
C LEU A 187 7.25 10.84 -2.09
N LEU A 188 7.80 10.56 -3.28
CA LEU A 188 9.21 10.87 -3.58
C LEU A 188 9.59 12.35 -3.35
N PRO A 189 8.82 13.36 -3.81
CA PRO A 189 9.17 14.76 -3.55
C PRO A 189 9.16 15.12 -2.07
N LEU A 190 8.27 14.53 -1.27
CA LEU A 190 8.26 14.73 0.17
C LEU A 190 9.59 14.27 0.79
N PHE A 191 10.10 13.12 0.36
CA PHE A 191 11.37 12.59 0.84
C PHE A 191 12.53 13.47 0.41
N LEU A 192 12.60 13.86 -0.87
CA LEU A 192 13.69 14.70 -1.37
C LEU A 192 13.70 16.10 -0.72
N LEU A 193 12.53 16.69 -0.47
CA LEU A 193 12.43 18.04 0.10
C LEU A 193 12.60 18.08 1.63
N ARG A 194 12.31 16.99 2.35
CA ARG A 194 12.45 16.94 3.83
C ARG A 194 13.76 16.31 4.29
N SER A 195 14.44 15.56 3.42
CA SER A 195 15.74 14.96 3.71
C SER A 195 16.79 15.98 4.11
N GLN A 196 17.71 15.59 4.99
CA GLN A 196 18.89 16.41 5.28
C GLN A 196 19.91 16.32 4.14
N LYS A 197 20.03 15.14 3.52
CA LYS A 197 20.95 14.82 2.43
C LYS A 197 20.19 14.06 1.34
N PRO A 198 19.41 14.74 0.48
CA PRO A 198 18.55 14.10 -0.52
C PRO A 198 19.30 13.16 -1.47
N ILE A 199 20.58 13.46 -1.77
CA ILE A 199 21.43 12.58 -2.56
C ILE A 199 21.59 11.19 -1.95
N LYS A 200 21.58 11.06 -0.61
CA LYS A 200 21.64 9.76 0.06
C LYS A 200 20.36 8.96 -0.15
N ILE A 201 19.19 9.61 -0.17
CA ILE A 201 17.92 8.95 -0.52
C ILE A 201 17.99 8.42 -1.94
N ILE A 202 18.44 9.25 -2.90
CA ILE A 202 18.54 8.86 -4.31
C ILE A 202 19.49 7.67 -4.47
N ILE A 203 20.71 7.76 -3.94
CA ILE A 203 21.73 6.70 -4.08
C ILE A 203 21.25 5.41 -3.42
N SER A 204 20.76 5.46 -2.18
CA SER A 204 20.29 4.25 -1.50
C SER A 204 19.07 3.62 -2.20
N SER A 205 18.14 4.44 -2.71
CA SER A 205 17.00 3.93 -3.47
C SER A 205 17.43 3.28 -4.79
N ALA A 206 18.38 3.92 -5.50
CA ALA A 206 18.92 3.41 -6.76
C ALA A 206 19.69 2.09 -6.54
N LEU A 207 20.49 1.98 -5.48
CA LEU A 207 21.21 0.76 -5.13
C LEU A 207 20.25 -0.40 -4.83
N ILE A 208 19.16 -0.16 -4.09
CA ILE A 208 18.14 -1.18 -3.84
C ILE A 208 17.43 -1.57 -5.14
N GLY A 209 17.02 -0.59 -5.97
CA GLY A 209 16.39 -0.86 -7.26
C GLY A 209 17.29 -1.67 -8.19
N PHE A 210 18.58 -1.31 -8.26
CA PHE A 210 19.59 -2.04 -9.02
C PHE A 210 19.77 -3.46 -8.48
N ALA A 211 19.99 -3.62 -7.17
CA ALA A 211 20.16 -4.92 -6.54
C ALA A 211 18.96 -5.85 -6.80
N LEU A 212 17.73 -5.32 -6.70
CA LEU A 212 16.52 -6.07 -7.00
C LEU A 212 16.38 -6.41 -8.48
N SER A 213 17.05 -5.69 -9.38
CA SER A 213 16.96 -5.91 -10.82
C SER A 213 18.06 -6.83 -11.37
N ILE A 214 19.09 -7.18 -10.58
CA ILE A 214 20.26 -7.97 -11.01
C ILE A 214 19.90 -9.21 -11.84
N PRO A 215 18.91 -10.07 -11.44
CA PRO A 215 18.58 -11.26 -12.20
C PRO A 215 18.05 -11.01 -13.62
N PHE A 216 17.63 -9.78 -13.92
CA PHE A 216 17.10 -9.39 -15.22
C PHE A 216 18.12 -8.62 -16.07
N LEU A 217 19.37 -8.47 -15.61
CA LEU A 217 20.44 -7.76 -16.32
C LEU A 217 21.31 -8.68 -17.19
N GLY A 218 20.92 -9.95 -17.36
CA GLY A 218 21.70 -10.92 -18.14
C GLY A 218 21.75 -10.60 -19.64
N SER A 219 20.71 -9.97 -20.18
CA SER A 219 20.62 -9.53 -21.56
C SER A 219 19.75 -8.26 -21.68
N TRP A 220 19.87 -7.53 -22.79
CA TRP A 220 18.99 -6.38 -23.05
C TRP A 220 17.52 -6.79 -23.16
N ASP A 221 17.26 -7.95 -23.79
CA ASP A 221 15.90 -8.48 -23.98
C ASP A 221 15.27 -8.88 -22.65
N ASP A 222 16.03 -9.50 -21.73
CA ASP A 222 15.53 -9.82 -20.39
C ASP A 222 15.21 -8.55 -19.59
N PHE A 223 16.10 -7.57 -19.67
CA PHE A 223 15.91 -6.30 -18.96
C PHE A 223 14.68 -5.56 -19.47
N MET A 224 14.50 -5.48 -20.78
CA MET A 224 13.34 -4.83 -21.40
C MET A 224 12.05 -5.62 -21.12
N THR A 225 12.08 -6.95 -21.14
CA THR A 225 10.94 -7.79 -20.76
C THR A 225 10.52 -7.54 -19.31
N TYR A 226 11.49 -7.46 -18.40
CA TYR A 226 11.26 -7.09 -17.01
C TYR A 226 10.64 -5.70 -16.88
N LEU A 227 11.23 -4.67 -17.50
CA LEU A 227 10.70 -3.31 -17.42
C LEU A 227 9.28 -3.21 -17.98
N ASN A 228 9.03 -3.83 -19.13
CA ASN A 228 7.72 -3.86 -19.74
C ASN A 228 6.69 -4.53 -18.83
N GLY A 229 7.00 -5.70 -18.26
CA GLY A 229 6.08 -6.42 -17.38
C GLY A 229 5.88 -5.78 -16.01
N ALA A 230 6.91 -5.20 -15.40
CA ALA A 230 6.86 -4.67 -14.04
C ALA A 230 6.40 -3.21 -13.95
N VAL A 231 6.64 -2.41 -15.00
CA VAL A 231 6.40 -0.96 -14.99
C VAL A 231 5.37 -0.54 -16.04
N PHE A 232 5.58 -0.92 -17.31
CA PHE A 232 4.82 -0.33 -18.42
C PHE A 232 3.50 -1.04 -18.73
N VAL A 233 3.33 -2.29 -18.30
CA VAL A 233 2.14 -3.10 -18.64
C VAL A 233 0.81 -2.52 -18.13
N HIS A 234 0.88 -1.62 -17.14
CA HIS A 234 -0.29 -0.96 -16.58
C HIS A 234 -0.78 0.25 -17.38
N GLU A 235 0.01 0.76 -18.33
CA GLU A 235 -0.35 1.92 -19.16
C GLU A 235 -1.48 1.60 -20.15
N GLU A 236 -1.55 0.35 -20.61
CA GLU A 236 -2.50 -0.11 -21.62
C GLU A 236 -3.72 -0.82 -21.03
N ARG A 237 -3.81 -0.92 -19.69
CA ARG A 237 -4.97 -1.55 -19.06
C ARG A 237 -6.26 -0.81 -19.41
N PHE A 238 -7.26 -1.56 -19.87
CA PHE A 238 -8.65 -1.13 -19.82
C PHE A 238 -8.96 -0.66 -18.40
N VAL A 239 -9.90 0.29 -18.21
CA VAL A 239 -10.18 0.82 -16.87
C VAL A 239 -10.62 -0.32 -15.95
N GLN A 240 -9.70 -0.74 -15.08
CA GLN A 240 -9.90 -1.78 -14.08
C GLN A 240 -10.09 -1.11 -12.73
N GLY A 241 -11.13 -1.50 -11.99
CA GLY A 241 -11.46 -0.87 -10.71
C GLY A 241 -12.44 0.29 -10.85
N ARG A 242 -12.62 1.04 -9.75
CA ARG A 242 -13.69 2.05 -9.65
C ARG A 242 -13.18 3.34 -9.04
N PRO A 243 -12.66 4.26 -9.87
CA PRO A 243 -12.10 5.54 -9.45
C PRO A 243 -12.97 6.28 -8.45
N PHE A 244 -12.34 7.05 -7.57
CA PHE A 244 -13.07 7.89 -6.62
C PHE A 244 -14.00 8.87 -7.34
N LEU A 245 -13.54 9.47 -8.43
CA LEU A 245 -14.36 10.36 -9.26
C LEU A 245 -15.53 9.62 -9.94
N TRP A 246 -15.39 8.34 -10.26
CA TRP A 246 -16.50 7.54 -10.80
C TRP A 246 -17.55 7.27 -9.75
N PHE A 247 -17.11 7.02 -8.51
CA PHE A 247 -18.01 6.87 -7.38
C PHE A 247 -18.81 8.15 -7.12
N ILE A 248 -18.15 9.32 -7.17
CA ILE A 248 -18.83 10.62 -7.10
C ILE A 248 -19.78 10.81 -8.28
N SER A 249 -19.34 10.53 -9.50
CA SER A 249 -20.17 10.63 -10.71
C SER A 249 -21.42 9.78 -10.64
N TYR A 250 -21.29 8.55 -10.16
CA TYR A 250 -22.39 7.60 -10.00
C TYR A 250 -23.43 8.11 -9.01
N TYR A 251 -23.00 8.60 -7.84
CA TYR A 251 -23.91 9.08 -6.81
C TYR A 251 -24.52 10.45 -7.14
N GLY A 252 -23.69 11.36 -7.64
CA GLY A 252 -24.11 12.71 -8.02
C GLY A 252 -24.89 12.79 -9.33
N LYS A 253 -24.94 11.70 -10.10
CA LYS A 253 -25.49 11.67 -11.47
C LYS A 253 -24.86 12.77 -12.36
N VAL A 254 -23.54 12.96 -12.23
CA VAL A 254 -22.75 13.92 -13.02
C VAL A 254 -21.62 13.19 -13.73
N GLU A 255 -21.46 13.41 -15.03
CA GLU A 255 -20.46 12.70 -15.83
C GLU A 255 -19.08 13.41 -15.80
N LEU A 256 -18.23 13.04 -14.85
CA LEU A 256 -16.92 13.69 -14.68
C LEU A 256 -15.83 13.12 -15.62
N VAL A 257 -15.92 11.84 -15.99
CA VAL A 257 -14.80 11.13 -16.68
C VAL A 257 -14.98 10.95 -18.18
N ARG A 258 -16.17 11.18 -18.77
CA ARG A 258 -16.22 11.27 -20.24
C ARG A 258 -15.64 12.57 -20.79
N ILE A 259 -15.67 13.64 -20.01
CA ILE A 259 -15.19 14.97 -20.45
C ILE A 259 -13.66 14.99 -20.56
N ILE A 260 -12.96 14.19 -19.73
CA ILE A 260 -11.51 14.25 -19.58
C ILE A 260 -10.87 12.90 -19.97
N PRO A 261 -9.84 12.87 -20.84
CA PRO A 261 -9.17 11.63 -21.23
C PRO A 261 -8.57 10.87 -20.03
N VAL A 262 -8.67 9.53 -20.02
CA VAL A 262 -8.10 8.67 -18.96
C VAL A 262 -6.61 8.95 -18.70
N LYS A 263 -5.83 9.27 -19.74
CA LYS A 263 -4.41 9.65 -19.63
C LYS A 263 -4.19 10.84 -18.69
N PHE A 264 -5.09 11.84 -18.69
CA PHE A 264 -4.99 12.97 -17.76
C PHE A 264 -5.03 12.48 -16.31
N TYR A 265 -5.95 11.59 -15.97
CA TYR A 265 -6.10 11.03 -14.63
C TYR A 265 -4.87 10.23 -14.18
N VAL A 266 -4.28 9.43 -15.08
CA VAL A 266 -3.01 8.74 -14.82
C VAL A 266 -1.94 9.73 -14.39
N TYR A 267 -1.67 10.76 -15.20
CA TYR A 267 -0.64 11.75 -14.90
C TYR A 267 -0.99 12.60 -13.67
N ALA A 268 -2.24 13.04 -13.55
CA ALA A 268 -2.71 13.86 -12.45
C ALA A 268 -2.57 13.14 -11.10
N SER A 269 -2.75 11.81 -11.05
CA SER A 269 -2.62 11.04 -9.80
C SER A 269 -1.23 11.11 -9.16
N ILE A 270 -0.17 11.26 -9.95
CA ILE A 270 1.20 11.40 -9.45
C ILE A 270 1.59 12.90 -9.38
N LEU A 271 1.38 13.64 -10.46
CA LEU A 271 1.83 15.02 -10.59
C LEU A 271 1.15 15.96 -9.60
N SER A 272 -0.14 15.74 -9.27
CA SER A 272 -0.84 16.57 -8.29
C SER A 272 -0.23 16.44 -6.89
N ALA A 273 0.11 15.23 -6.46
CA ALA A 273 0.79 14.97 -5.19
C ALA A 273 2.17 15.63 -5.16
N TRP A 274 2.92 15.55 -6.26
CA TRP A 274 4.25 16.13 -6.38
C TRP A 274 4.24 17.65 -6.38
N LEU A 275 3.34 18.24 -7.16
CA LEU A 275 3.15 19.69 -7.24
C LEU A 275 2.67 20.23 -5.89
N PHE A 276 1.65 19.60 -5.29
CA PHE A 276 1.15 19.99 -3.97
C PHE A 276 2.27 19.98 -2.93
N THR A 277 3.06 18.91 -2.87
CA THR A 277 4.15 18.81 -1.89
C THR A 277 5.19 19.91 -2.07
N SER A 278 5.57 20.18 -3.32
CA SER A 278 6.50 21.26 -3.65
C SER A 278 5.93 22.62 -3.23
N ILE A 279 4.66 22.90 -3.56
CA ILE A 279 4.00 24.15 -3.20
C ILE A 279 3.88 24.29 -1.67
N ALA A 280 3.38 23.25 -1.00
CA ALA A 280 3.24 23.19 0.45
C ALA A 280 4.58 23.42 1.18
N HIS A 281 5.67 22.86 0.64
CA HIS A 281 7.00 23.03 1.19
C HIS A 281 7.57 24.43 0.94
N PHE A 282 7.57 24.90 -0.30
CA PHE A 282 8.26 26.14 -0.67
C PHE A 282 7.46 27.40 -0.34
N PHE A 283 6.15 27.42 -0.57
CA PHE A 283 5.31 28.59 -0.36
C PHE A 283 4.68 28.61 1.03
N PHE A 284 4.10 27.49 1.47
CA PHE A 284 3.39 27.41 2.75
C PHE A 284 4.26 26.96 3.93
N LYS A 285 5.51 26.54 3.67
CA LYS A 285 6.48 26.08 4.69
C LYS A 285 5.93 24.97 5.60
N ILE A 286 5.05 24.11 5.09
CA ILE A 286 4.52 22.97 5.84
C ILE A 286 5.63 21.94 6.04
N LYS A 287 5.95 21.64 7.31
CA LYS A 287 7.01 20.68 7.69
C LYS A 287 6.49 19.35 8.22
N GLU A 288 5.21 19.23 8.54
CA GLU A 288 4.65 17.98 9.07
C GLU A 288 4.57 16.93 7.95
N LYS A 289 5.47 15.94 7.99
CA LYS A 289 5.63 14.93 6.94
C LYS A 289 4.47 13.95 6.82
N TYR A 290 3.81 13.58 7.92
CA TYR A 290 2.65 12.70 7.89
C TYR A 290 1.45 13.43 7.30
N LEU A 291 1.28 14.73 7.59
CA LEU A 291 0.27 15.56 6.94
C LEU A 291 0.49 15.61 5.42
N LEU A 292 1.72 15.93 4.99
CA LEU A 292 2.06 15.98 3.57
C LEU A 292 1.86 14.60 2.91
N ALA A 293 2.30 13.51 3.54
CA ALA A 293 2.11 12.15 3.02
C ALA A 293 0.63 11.77 2.90
N ALA A 294 -0.20 12.12 3.88
CA ALA A 294 -1.64 11.88 3.83
C ALA A 294 -2.29 12.64 2.65
N VAL A 295 -1.91 13.91 2.44
CA VAL A 295 -2.45 14.69 1.32
C VAL A 295 -1.95 14.15 -0.03
N CYS A 296 -0.69 13.73 -0.14
CA CYS A 296 -0.17 13.08 -1.35
C CYS A 296 -1.00 11.84 -1.73
N LEU A 297 -1.24 10.95 -0.76
CA LEU A 297 -2.02 9.74 -0.99
C LEU A 297 -3.49 10.07 -1.30
N ALA A 298 -4.07 11.08 -0.65
CA ALA A 298 -5.43 11.52 -0.93
C ALA A 298 -5.57 12.07 -2.36
N LEU A 299 -4.63 12.90 -2.81
CA LEU A 299 -4.59 13.42 -4.19
C LEU A 299 -4.42 12.28 -5.20
N PHE A 300 -3.54 11.32 -4.91
CA PHE A 300 -3.39 10.12 -5.72
C PHE A 300 -4.71 9.36 -5.87
N TYR A 301 -5.44 9.09 -4.78
CA TYR A 301 -6.72 8.39 -4.87
C TYR A 301 -7.82 9.19 -5.56
N PHE A 302 -7.79 10.51 -5.41
CA PHE A 302 -8.77 11.37 -6.04
C PHE A 302 -8.66 11.29 -7.57
N PHE A 303 -7.43 11.32 -8.11
CA PHE A 303 -7.22 11.33 -9.55
C PHE A 303 -6.95 9.96 -10.16
N THR A 304 -6.62 8.91 -9.39
CA THR A 304 -6.26 7.63 -9.99
C THR A 304 -7.42 7.04 -10.81
N PRO A 305 -7.18 6.66 -12.08
CA PRO A 305 -8.19 6.03 -12.92
C PRO A 305 -8.39 4.55 -12.57
N VAL A 306 -7.64 4.02 -11.60
CA VAL A 306 -7.75 2.66 -11.10
C VAL A 306 -7.72 2.71 -9.59
N LEU A 307 -8.89 2.75 -8.95
CA LEU A 307 -9.01 2.59 -7.51
C LEU A 307 -9.49 1.16 -7.22
N ASN A 308 -8.59 0.33 -6.68
CA ASN A 308 -8.90 -1.03 -6.30
C ASN A 308 -9.44 -1.07 -4.85
N ARG A 309 -10.16 -2.14 -4.51
CA ARG A 309 -10.78 -2.36 -3.20
C ARG A 309 -9.80 -2.27 -2.03
N THR A 310 -8.50 -2.50 -2.21
CA THR A 310 -7.49 -2.44 -1.15
C THR A 310 -6.78 -1.08 -1.04
N TYR A 311 -6.96 -0.17 -1.99
CA TYR A 311 -6.12 1.04 -2.09
C TYR A 311 -6.30 1.98 -0.91
N MET A 312 -7.54 2.09 -0.40
CA MET A 312 -7.83 2.92 0.77
C MET A 312 -7.08 2.44 2.02
N LEU A 313 -6.66 1.17 2.11
CA LEU A 313 -5.83 0.71 3.23
C LEU A 313 -4.51 1.48 3.32
N TRP A 314 -3.94 1.94 2.19
CA TRP A 314 -2.56 2.41 2.20
C TRP A 314 -2.36 3.74 2.92
N ILE A 315 -3.39 4.58 2.97
CA ILE A 315 -3.35 5.85 3.72
C ILE A 315 -3.70 5.68 5.19
N MET A 316 -4.40 4.61 5.60
CA MET A 316 -4.99 4.51 6.94
C MET A 316 -4.03 4.84 8.09
N PRO A 317 -2.83 4.23 8.21
CA PRO A 317 -1.96 4.53 9.35
C PRO A 317 -1.42 5.97 9.30
N VAL A 318 -1.14 6.50 8.11
CA VAL A 318 -0.71 7.89 7.93
C VAL A 318 -1.85 8.85 8.28
N TYR A 319 -3.07 8.56 7.85
CA TYR A 319 -4.28 9.31 8.18
C TYR A 319 -4.50 9.35 9.68
N ALA A 320 -4.38 8.21 10.38
CA ALA A 320 -4.55 8.15 11.83
C ALA A 320 -3.51 9.00 12.58
N ILE A 321 -2.27 9.02 12.11
CA ILE A 321 -1.21 9.88 12.67
C ILE A 321 -1.51 11.35 12.38
N THR A 322 -1.87 11.69 11.15
CA THR A 322 -2.14 13.05 10.70
C THR A 322 -3.33 13.67 11.42
N MET A 323 -4.46 12.94 11.50
CA MET A 323 -5.65 13.41 12.20
C MET A 323 -5.41 13.57 13.70
N TYR A 324 -4.53 12.76 14.30
CA TYR A 324 -4.11 13.01 15.68
C TYR A 324 -3.27 14.30 15.79
N GLY A 325 -2.38 14.58 14.83
CA GLY A 325 -1.64 15.84 14.79
C GLY A 325 -2.54 17.07 14.70
N VAL A 326 -3.62 17.00 13.91
CA VAL A 326 -4.57 18.10 13.68
C VAL A 326 -5.62 18.21 14.80
N LEU A 327 -6.20 17.09 15.21
CA LEU A 327 -7.39 17.03 16.08
C LEU A 327 -7.10 16.42 17.46
N GLY A 328 -5.86 16.06 17.80
CA GLY A 328 -5.54 15.28 19.00
C GLY A 328 -5.89 15.96 20.34
N ARG A 329 -6.09 17.28 20.35
CA ARG A 329 -6.65 18.02 21.51
C ARG A 329 -8.16 17.83 21.67
N LYS A 330 -8.87 17.51 20.59
CA LYS A 330 -10.31 17.27 20.50
C LYS A 330 -10.54 15.80 20.12
N LEU A 331 -10.27 14.88 21.05
CA LEU A 331 -10.30 13.44 20.79
C LEU A 331 -11.62 12.94 20.17
N LEU A 332 -12.76 13.55 20.51
CA LEU A 332 -14.03 13.24 19.88
C LEU A 332 -13.99 13.49 18.36
N LEU A 333 -13.50 14.64 17.92
CA LEU A 333 -13.36 14.96 16.49
C LEU A 333 -12.34 14.04 15.81
N TYR A 334 -11.28 13.64 16.51
CA TYR A 334 -10.34 12.64 16.02
C TYR A 334 -11.04 11.30 15.74
N TYR A 335 -11.81 10.77 16.69
CA TYR A 335 -12.54 9.52 16.49
C TYR A 335 -13.63 9.63 15.44
N LEU A 336 -14.37 10.74 15.40
CA LEU A 336 -15.37 10.98 14.35
C LEU A 336 -14.71 11.01 12.97
N SER A 337 -13.51 11.59 12.85
CA SER A 337 -12.75 11.57 11.60
C SER A 337 -12.32 10.16 11.19
N LEU A 338 -11.81 9.34 12.12
CA LEU A 338 -11.47 7.93 11.83
C LEU A 338 -12.71 7.12 11.45
N LEU A 339 -13.81 7.29 12.19
CA LEU A 339 -15.07 6.60 11.94
C LEU A 339 -15.67 7.00 10.59
N SER A 340 -15.66 8.29 10.24
CA SER A 340 -16.11 8.77 8.93
C SER A 340 -15.31 8.16 7.79
N TYR A 341 -13.99 8.07 7.92
CA TYR A 341 -13.15 7.38 6.94
C TYR A 341 -13.51 5.89 6.86
N TRP A 342 -13.65 5.24 8.01
CA TRP A 342 -13.98 3.81 8.10
C TRP A 342 -15.32 3.51 7.42
N VAL A 343 -16.36 4.30 7.73
CA VAL A 343 -17.71 4.17 7.13
C VAL A 343 -17.64 4.46 5.63
N PHE A 344 -16.94 5.51 5.21
CA PHE A 344 -16.73 5.80 3.79
C PHE A 344 -16.11 4.59 3.07
N TYR A 345 -15.03 4.03 3.62
CA TYR A 345 -14.35 2.91 2.99
C TYR A 345 -15.21 1.63 3.00
N TYR A 346 -15.97 1.38 4.06
CA TYR A 346 -16.97 0.32 4.10
C TYR A 346 -17.98 0.45 2.96
N VAL A 347 -18.59 1.62 2.82
CA VAL A 347 -19.58 1.93 1.77
C VAL A 347 -18.96 1.79 0.39
N TYR A 348 -17.73 2.26 0.21
CA TYR A 348 -16.98 2.09 -1.04
C TYR A 348 -16.81 0.61 -1.41
N ILE A 349 -16.41 -0.25 -0.47
CA ILE A 349 -16.27 -1.70 -0.72
C ILE A 349 -17.61 -2.36 -1.02
N TYR A 350 -18.66 -1.96 -0.30
CA TYR A 350 -20.02 -2.45 -0.51
C TYR A 350 -20.45 -2.24 -1.97
N TYR A 351 -20.37 -1.00 -2.46
CA TYR A 351 -20.71 -0.71 -3.86
C TYR A 351 -19.73 -1.30 -4.86
N TRP A 352 -18.44 -1.41 -4.51
CA TRP A 352 -17.46 -2.09 -5.35
C TRP A 352 -17.88 -3.53 -5.65
N LYS A 353 -18.49 -4.22 -4.68
CA LYS A 353 -19.05 -5.58 -4.86
C LYS A 353 -20.22 -5.61 -5.85
N GLU A 354 -21.13 -4.65 -5.80
CA GLU A 354 -22.38 -4.68 -6.57
C GLU A 354 -22.19 -4.39 -8.07
N GLY A 355 -21.42 -3.36 -8.40
CA GLY A 355 -21.52 -2.78 -9.76
C GLY A 355 -21.78 -1.28 -9.66
N PHE A 356 -20.89 -0.44 -10.17
CA PHE A 356 -21.21 0.96 -10.43
C PHE A 356 -20.35 1.40 -11.60
N HIS A 357 -21.04 1.93 -12.60
CA HIS A 357 -20.47 2.45 -13.83
C HIS A 357 -20.79 3.94 -13.91
N ILE A 358 -20.18 4.61 -14.89
CA ILE A 358 -20.49 5.99 -15.22
C ILE A 358 -22.00 6.10 -15.46
N TRP A 359 -22.65 7.05 -14.78
CA TRP A 359 -24.05 7.35 -15.02
C TRP A 359 -24.21 7.87 -16.46
N ARG A 360 -25.10 7.25 -17.24
CA ARG A 360 -25.49 7.71 -18.57
C ARG A 360 -26.92 8.25 -18.47
N PRO A 361 -27.18 9.55 -18.71
CA PRO A 361 -28.53 9.97 -19.03
C PRO A 361 -28.97 9.23 -20.30
N LEU A 362 -30.20 8.73 -20.30
CA LEU A 362 -30.85 8.18 -21.49
C LEU A 362 -31.08 9.28 -22.53
#